data_AF-A0A560UP79-F1
#
_entry.id   AF-A0A560UP79-F1
#
_cell.length_a   1.000
_cell.length_b   1.000
_cell.length_c   1.000
_cell.angle_alpha   90.00
_cell.angle_beta   90.00
_cell.angle_gamma   90.00
#
_symmetry.space_group_name_H-M   'P 1'
#
loop_
_entity.id
_entity.type
_entity.pdbx_description
1 polymer ?
#
loop_
_entity_poly.entity_id
_entity_poly.type
_entity_poly.pdbx_seq_one_letter_code
_entity_poly.pdbx_strand_id
1 'polypeptide(L)'
;MSYDAAMEFARVRAEVAALEAAQPELAVQVRLTHSRDPLGLSKAAILFRVALRPSPQGLGLWVVLADVRSGIAFERRWNPAAMALAAAGAPRAGQWPPVEFVDER
;
A
#
# COMPACT_ATOMS: atom_id res chain seq x y z
N MET A 1 5.45 20.96 -7.05
CA MET A 1 5.53 20.62 -5.61
C MET A 1 6.48 19.45 -5.47
N SER A 2 7.49 19.55 -4.61
CA SER A 2 8.37 18.41 -4.31
C SER A 2 7.56 17.35 -3.55
N TYR A 3 7.71 16.09 -3.92
CA TYR A 3 7.07 14.98 -3.20
C TYR A 3 7.83 14.77 -1.88
N ASP A 4 7.13 14.96 -0.75
CA ASP A 4 7.68 14.69 0.58
C ASP A 4 7.23 13.30 1.03
N ALA A 5 8.17 12.35 0.98
CA ALA A 5 7.91 10.96 1.36
C ALA A 5 7.59 10.79 2.85
N ALA A 6 8.09 11.67 3.74
CA ALA A 6 7.84 11.57 5.17
C ALA A 6 6.43 12.06 5.51
N MET A 7 6.02 13.18 4.91
CA MET A 7 4.64 13.67 5.03
C MET A 7 3.65 12.65 4.43
N GLU A 8 3.99 12.07 3.27
CA GLU A 8 3.17 11.05 2.63
C GLU A 8 3.06 9.77 3.50
N PHE A 9 4.15 9.32 4.12
CA PHE A 9 4.15 8.19 5.04
C PHE A 9 3.21 8.43 6.22
N ALA A 10 3.26 9.62 6.84
CA ALA A 10 2.36 9.99 7.93
C ALA A 10 0.89 10.02 7.48
N ARG A 11 0.60 10.55 6.28
CA ARG A 11 -0.74 10.56 5.70
C ARG A 11 -1.27 9.14 5.49
N VAL A 12 -0.49 8.30 4.81
CA VAL A 12 -0.85 6.88 4.54
C VAL A 12 -1.06 6.13 5.84
N ARG A 13 -0.23 6.35 6.86
CA ARG A 13 -0.40 5.74 8.18
C ARG A 13 -1.71 6.11 8.85
N ALA A 14 -2.07 7.40 8.85
CA ALA A 14 -3.33 7.86 9.43
C ALA A 14 -4.55 7.30 8.68
N GLU A 15 -4.50 7.29 7.35
CA GLU A 15 -5.59 6.79 6.51
C GLU A 15 -5.80 5.28 6.66
N VAL A 16 -4.71 4.51 6.67
CA VAL A 16 -4.76 3.07 6.94
C VAL A 16 -5.35 2.79 8.33
N ALA A 17 -4.88 3.49 9.37
CA ALA A 17 -5.43 3.32 10.71
C ALA A 17 -6.94 3.60 10.77
N ALA A 18 -7.42 4.62 10.06
CA ALA A 18 -8.84 4.93 9.97
C ALA A 18 -9.63 3.82 9.23
N LEU A 19 -9.10 3.29 8.13
CA LEU A 19 -9.72 2.19 7.39
C LEU A 19 -9.79 0.90 8.22
N GLU A 20 -8.70 0.55 8.89
CA GLU A 20 -8.62 -0.65 9.73
C GLU A 20 -9.53 -0.56 10.97
N ALA A 21 -9.73 0.65 11.51
CA ALA A 21 -10.66 0.87 12.62
C ALA A 21 -12.13 0.84 12.15
N ALA A 22 -12.43 1.37 10.96
CA ALA A 22 -13.79 1.41 10.43
C ALA A 22 -14.27 0.04 9.93
N GLN A 23 -13.36 -0.80 9.43
CA GLN A 23 -13.65 -2.10 8.81
C GLN A 23 -12.63 -3.15 9.26
N PRO A 24 -12.62 -3.54 10.54
CA PRO A 24 -11.60 -4.42 11.11
C PRO A 24 -11.55 -5.82 10.49
N GLU A 25 -12.61 -6.26 9.83
CA GLU A 25 -12.74 -7.54 9.16
C GLU A 25 -12.19 -7.54 7.72
N LEU A 26 -11.88 -6.38 7.15
CA LEU A 26 -11.40 -6.23 5.77
C LEU A 26 -9.92 -5.83 5.72
N ALA A 27 -9.20 -6.38 4.74
CA ALA A 27 -7.84 -5.95 4.44
C ALA A 27 -7.84 -4.62 3.67
N VAL A 28 -6.86 -3.76 3.93
CA VAL A 28 -6.69 -2.52 3.17
C VAL A 28 -6.18 -2.85 1.78
N GLN A 29 -6.82 -2.28 0.76
CA GLN A 29 -6.39 -2.39 -0.63
C GLN A 29 -5.77 -1.09 -1.14
N VAL A 30 -4.89 -1.24 -2.12
CA VAL A 30 -4.41 -0.17 -2.98
C VAL A 30 -5.01 -0.37 -4.36
N ARG A 31 -5.80 0.62 -4.81
CA ARG A 31 -6.26 0.73 -6.19
C ARG A 31 -5.14 1.31 -7.03
N LEU A 32 -4.92 0.72 -8.20
CA LEU A 32 -3.89 1.12 -9.14
C LEU A 32 -4.54 1.77 -10.35
N THR A 33 -4.32 3.08 -10.54
CA THR A 33 -4.79 3.80 -11.73
C THR A 33 -3.90 3.42 -12.90
N HIS A 34 -4.42 2.56 -13.78
CA HIS A 34 -3.91 2.24 -15.13
C HIS A 34 -2.39 2.44 -15.35
N SER A 35 -1.61 1.37 -15.21
CA SER A 35 -0.53 1.13 -16.15
C SER A 35 -0.76 -0.24 -16.77
N ARG A 36 -0.59 -0.36 -18.09
CA ARG A 36 -0.47 -1.65 -18.77
C ARG A 36 0.51 -2.50 -17.96
N ASP A 37 0.00 -3.39 -17.14
CA ASP A 37 0.87 -4.25 -16.34
C ASP A 37 1.27 -5.41 -17.24
N PRO A 38 2.53 -5.49 -17.69
CA PRO A 38 2.97 -6.62 -18.51
C PRO A 38 2.84 -7.96 -17.78
N LEU A 39 2.62 -7.95 -16.45
CA LEU A 39 2.41 -9.12 -15.62
C LEU A 39 0.92 -9.46 -15.40
N GLY A 40 -0.01 -8.65 -15.92
CA GLY A 40 -1.45 -8.90 -15.79
C GLY A 40 -2.00 -8.78 -14.35
N LEU A 41 -1.28 -8.09 -13.46
CA LEU A 41 -1.71 -7.91 -12.07
C LEU A 41 -3.04 -7.15 -11.99
N SER A 42 -3.83 -7.51 -10.98
CA SER A 42 -5.13 -6.89 -10.73
C SER A 42 -5.01 -5.37 -10.56
N LYS A 43 -6.05 -4.62 -10.97
CA LYS A 43 -6.18 -3.17 -10.73
C LYS A 43 -6.30 -2.81 -9.24
N ALA A 44 -6.27 -3.81 -8.35
CA ALA A 44 -6.26 -3.66 -6.90
C ALA A 44 -5.42 -4.76 -6.25
N ALA A 45 -4.69 -4.42 -5.20
CA ALA A 45 -3.86 -5.33 -4.43
C ALA A 45 -4.00 -5.06 -2.92
N ILE A 46 -3.79 -6.07 -2.07
CA ILE A 46 -3.77 -5.93 -0.61
C ILE A 46 -2.51 -5.21 -0.19
N LEU A 47 -2.61 -4.20 0.66
CA LEU A 47 -1.48 -3.55 1.28
C LEU A 47 -1.00 -4.35 2.49
N PHE A 48 0.29 -4.68 2.53
CA PHE A 48 0.91 -5.42 3.63
C PHE A 48 1.81 -4.56 4.49
N ARG A 49 2.65 -3.76 3.83
CA ARG A 49 3.70 -3.01 4.48
C ARG A 49 3.90 -1.69 3.79
N VAL A 50 4.17 -0.66 4.58
CA VAL A 50 4.57 0.66 4.13
C VAL A 50 5.91 0.96 4.81
N ALA A 51 6.93 1.26 4.01
CA ALA A 51 8.28 1.52 4.50
C ALA A 51 8.78 2.86 3.97
N LEU A 52 9.32 3.68 4.88
CA LEU A 52 10.00 4.92 4.54
C LEU A 52 11.51 4.66 4.59
N ARG A 53 12.18 4.78 3.44
CA ARG A 53 13.58 4.35 3.28
C ARG A 53 14.43 5.40 2.54
N PRO A 54 15.75 5.44 2.77
CA PRO A 54 16.67 6.20 1.92
C PRO A 54 16.60 5.74 0.45
N SER A 55 16.73 6.68 -0.49
CA SER A 55 16.84 6.43 -1.92
C SER A 55 17.82 7.42 -2.55
N PRO A 56 18.33 7.16 -3.78
CA PRO A 56 19.27 8.08 -4.43
C PRO A 56 18.74 9.50 -4.65
N GLN A 57 17.41 9.69 -4.63
CA GLN A 57 16.77 11.01 -4.78
C GLN A 57 16.27 11.60 -3.44
N GLY A 58 16.78 11.11 -2.30
CA GLY A 58 16.30 11.45 -0.96
C GLY A 58 15.40 10.37 -0.39
N LEU A 59 14.41 10.72 0.43
CA LEU A 59 13.53 9.72 1.03
C LEU A 59 12.53 9.15 0.02
N GLY A 60 12.33 7.84 0.08
CA GLY A 60 11.38 7.09 -0.73
C GLY A 60 10.37 6.36 0.13
N LEU A 61 9.10 6.42 -0.28
CA LEU A 61 8.03 5.62 0.29
C LEU A 61 7.83 4.36 -0.56
N TRP A 62 7.95 3.19 0.07
CA TRP A 62 7.82 1.89 -0.55
C TRP A 62 6.66 1.13 0.05
N VAL A 63 5.95 0.36 -0.77
CA VAL A 63 4.82 -0.46 -0.34
C VAL A 63 4.98 -1.89 -0.81
N VAL A 64 4.64 -2.83 0.06
CA VAL A 64 4.49 -4.24 -0.28
C VAL A 64 3.01 -4.50 -0.51
N LEU A 65 2.69 -4.98 -1.70
CA LEU A 65 1.33 -5.27 -2.15
C LEU A 65 1.23 -6.76 -2.46
N ALA A 66 0.05 -7.37 -2.29
CA ALA A 66 -0.21 -8.70 -2.81
C ALA A 66 -1.45 -8.74 -3.69
N ASP A 67 -1.34 -9.44 -4.81
CA ASP A 67 -2.50 -9.69 -5.66
C ASP A 67 -3.44 -10.70 -4.96
N VAL A 68 -4.71 -10.35 -4.82
CA VAL A 68 -5.71 -11.18 -4.12
C VAL A 68 -5.95 -12.52 -4.82
N ARG A 69 -5.79 -12.58 -6.15
CA ARG A 69 -6.10 -13.77 -6.95
C ARG A 69 -4.93 -14.75 -6.94
N SER A 70 -3.70 -14.25 -7.07
CA SER A 70 -2.50 -15.10 -7.13
C SER A 70 -1.82 -15.28 -5.78
N GLY A 71 -2.10 -14.42 -4.79
CA GLY A 71 -1.41 -14.37 -3.51
C GLY A 71 0.05 -13.89 -3.61
N ILE A 72 0.50 -13.48 -4.80
CA ILE A 72 1.87 -13.07 -5.04
C ILE A 72 2.08 -11.67 -4.47
N ALA A 73 3.01 -11.56 -3.53
CA ALA A 73 3.47 -10.29 -2.99
C ALA A 73 4.57 -9.67 -3.86
N PHE A 74 4.53 -8.35 -4.01
CA PHE A 74 5.50 -7.57 -4.75
C PHE A 74 5.70 -6.20 -4.08
N GLU A 75 6.91 -5.67 -4.18
CA GLU A 75 7.26 -4.36 -3.63
C GLU A 75 7.33 -3.31 -4.75
N ARG A 76 6.84 -2.09 -4.48
CA ARG A 76 7.02 -0.95 -5.37
C ARG A 76 7.08 0.38 -4.64
N ARG A 77 7.64 1.39 -5.30
CA ARG A 77 7.60 2.78 -4.82
C ARG A 77 6.17 3.31 -4.87
N TRP A 78 5.72 3.91 -3.77
CA TRP A 78 4.44 4.60 -3.70
C TRP A 78 4.40 5.76 -4.69
N ASN A 79 3.30 5.85 -5.43
CA ASN A 79 3.05 6.95 -6.34
C ASN A 79 1.62 7.48 -6.10
N PRO A 80 1.45 8.67 -5.48
CA PRO A 80 0.13 9.20 -5.17
C PRO A 80 -0.70 9.53 -6.42
N ALA A 81 -0.08 9.67 -7.60
CA ALA A 81 -0.82 9.86 -8.85
C ALA A 81 -1.39 8.56 -9.44
N ALA A 82 -0.84 7.41 -9.02
CA ALA A 82 -1.19 6.09 -9.57
C ALA A 82 -1.75 5.11 -8.52
N MET A 83 -1.77 5.50 -7.25
CA MET A 83 -2.18 4.66 -6.12
C MET A 83 -3.12 5.40 -5.19
N ALA A 84 -4.18 4.72 -4.78
CA ALA A 84 -5.12 5.21 -3.78
C ALA A 84 -5.48 4.09 -2.81
N LEU A 85 -5.56 4.41 -1.52
CA LEU A 85 -6.02 3.47 -0.50
C LEU A 85 -7.54 3.30 -0.62
N ALA A 86 -8.02 2.09 -0.36
CA ALA A 86 -9.43 1.78 -0.30
C ALA A 86 -9.65 0.58 0.63
N ALA A 87 -10.80 0.53 1.29
CA ALA A 87 -11.30 -0.73 1.80
C ALA A 87 -11.85 -1.56 0.64
N ALA A 88 -11.58 -2.86 0.63
CA ALA A 88 -12.20 -3.77 -0.31
C ALA A 88 -12.24 -5.23 0.17
N GLY A 89 -13.15 -5.98 -0.44
CA GLY A 89 -13.77 -7.21 0.07
C GLY A 89 -12.92 -8.46 0.17
N ALA A 90 -11.63 -8.37 0.50
CA ALA A 90 -10.87 -9.52 0.98
C ALA A 90 -11.02 -9.60 2.51
N PRO A 91 -11.73 -10.63 3.04
CA PRO A 91 -11.82 -10.84 4.48
C PRO A 91 -10.43 -11.12 5.04
N ARG A 92 -10.11 -10.54 6.20
CA ARG A 92 -8.82 -10.80 6.86
C ARG A 92 -8.64 -12.26 7.27
N ALA A 93 -9.75 -12.94 7.60
CA ALA A 93 -9.85 -14.27 8.23
C ALA A 93 -8.62 -15.19 8.00
N GLY A 94 -7.60 -15.01 8.83
CA GLY A 94 -6.39 -15.84 8.89
C GLY A 94 -5.33 -15.64 7.80
N GLN A 95 -5.52 -14.73 6.83
CA GLN A 95 -4.65 -14.62 5.66
C GLN A 95 -3.96 -13.25 5.49
N TRP A 96 -4.59 -12.17 5.97
CA TRP A 96 -4.08 -10.80 5.78
C TRP A 96 -3.93 -10.09 7.15
N PRO A 97 -2.70 -9.89 7.65
CA PRO A 97 -2.47 -9.17 8.90
C PRO A 97 -2.74 -7.65 8.74
N PRO A 98 -2.81 -6.89 9.86
CA PRO A 98 -2.78 -5.44 9.81
C PRO A 98 -1.56 -4.91 9.08
N VAL A 99 -1.69 -3.74 8.45
CA VAL A 99 -0.59 -3.15 7.67
C VAL A 99 0.57 -2.77 8.58
N GLU A 100 1.76 -3.26 8.23
CA GLU A 100 3.00 -2.92 8.94
C GLU A 100 3.56 -1.56 8.47
N PHE A 101 4.00 -0.73 9.41
CA PHE A 101 4.66 0.54 9.12
C PHE A 101 6.09 0.53 9.65
N VAL A 102 7.06 0.78 8.77
CA VAL A 102 8.49 0.80 9.13
C VAL A 102 9.14 2.10 8.69
N ASP A 103 9.82 2.76 9.61
CA ASP A 103 10.60 3.97 9.38
C ASP A 103 12.09 3.60 9.44
N GLU A 104 12.75 3.52 8.29
CA GLU A 104 14.15 3.09 8.12
C GLU A 104 15.09 4.27 7.79
N ARG A 105 14.67 5.49 8.15
CA ARG A 105 15.41 6.74 7.87
C ARG A 105 16.61 6.98 8.76
#